data_AF-A0A3B0XMB1-F1
#
_entry.id   AF-A0A3B0XMB1-F1
#
_cell.length_a   1.000
_cell.length_b   1.000
_cell.length_c   1.000
_cell.angle_alpha   90.00
_cell.angle_beta   90.00
_cell.angle_gamma   90.00
#
_symmetry.space_group_name_H-M   'P 1'
#
loop_
_entity.id
_entity.type
_entity.pdbx_description
1 polymer ?
#
loop_
_entity_poly.entity_id
_entity_poly.type
_entity_poly.pdbx_seq_one_letter_code
_entity_poly.pdbx_strand_id
1 'polypeptide(L)' 'MMTEYNQSKPQALTAQQQLAQEITESLIEKKLIAPNKQQKLAQQISMGLLDAEDWALLIDMATEQK' A
#
# COMPACT_ATOMS: atom_id res chain seq x y z
N MET A 1 30.12 -16.92 25.09
CA MET A 1 28.92 -16.99 24.23
C MET A 1 27.92 -15.98 24.77
N MET A 2 27.56 -14.96 24.00
CA MET A 2 26.39 -14.11 24.27
C MET A 2 25.94 -13.54 22.93
N THR A 3 24.98 -14.20 22.29
CA THR A 3 24.25 -13.68 21.14
C THR A 3 23.16 -12.77 21.69
N GLU A 4 23.38 -11.46 21.68
CA GLU A 4 22.29 -10.50 21.88
C GLU A 4 21.33 -10.63 20.70
N TYR A 5 20.15 -11.17 20.99
CA TYR A 5 19.03 -11.18 20.06
C TYR A 5 18.59 -9.74 19.85
N ASN A 6 19.04 -9.15 18.75
CA ASN A 6 18.53 -7.88 18.26
C ASN A 6 17.05 -8.09 17.86
N GLN A 7 16.15 -7.97 18.85
CA GLN A 7 14.71 -7.98 18.64
C GLN A 7 14.37 -6.74 17.80
N SER A 8 14.24 -6.93 16.49
CA SER A 8 13.65 -5.96 15.57
C SER A 8 12.22 -5.69 16.03
N LYS A 9 12.05 -4.66 16.88
CA LYS A 9 10.74 -4.11 17.22
C LYS A 9 10.02 -3.81 15.91
N PRO A 10 8.77 -4.28 15.71
CA PRO A 10 8.00 -3.89 14.54
C PRO A 10 7.91 -2.37 14.55
N GLN A 11 8.52 -1.73 13.55
CA GLN A 11 8.43 -0.28 13.40
C GLN A 11 6.95 0.07 13.27
N ALA A 12 6.45 0.87 14.21
CA ALA A 12 5.11 1.44 14.09
C ALA A 12 5.03 2.22 12.79
N LEU A 13 3.95 2.01 12.02
CA LEU A 13 3.74 2.71 10.76
C LEU A 13 3.71 4.22 11.01
N THR A 14 4.33 4.99 10.13
CA THR A 14 4.18 6.45 10.14
C THR A 14 2.75 6.83 9.80
N ALA A 15 2.29 8.02 10.19
CA ALA A 15 0.95 8.50 9.85
C ALA A 15 0.67 8.45 8.33
N GLN A 16 1.71 8.68 7.51
CA GLN A 16 1.63 8.57 6.05
C GLN A 16 1.47 7.13 5.57
N GLN A 17 2.16 6.17 6.20
CA GLN A 17 2.00 4.75 5.91
C GLN A 17 0.64 4.21 6.35
N GLN A 18 0.10 4.70 7.47
CA GLN A 18 -1.25 4.38 7.92
C GLN A 18 -2.30 4.88 6.94
N LEU A 19 -2.20 6.15 6.52
CA LEU A 19 -3.09 6.71 5.50
C LEU A 19 -3.00 5.93 4.18
N ALA A 20 -1.79 5.60 3.74
CA ALA A 20 -1.59 4.78 2.54
C ALA A 20 -2.25 3.41 2.64
N GLN A 21 -2.19 2.78 3.82
CA GLN A 21 -2.84 1.51 4.10
C GLN A 21 -4.37 1.64 4.06
N GLU A 22 -4.95 2.63 4.74
CA GLU A 22 -6.40 2.86 4.77
C GLU A 22 -6.99 3.13 3.38
N ILE A 23 -6.27 3.93 2.57
CA ILE A 23 -6.65 4.19 1.17
C ILE A 23 -6.63 2.87 0.38
N THR A 24 -5.57 2.09 0.51
CA THR A 24 -5.40 0.84 -0.23
C THR A 24 -6.46 -0.19 0.17
N GLU A 25 -6.76 -0.34 1.46
CA GLU A 25 -7.81 -1.22 1.97
C GLU A 25 -9.18 -0.82 1.44
N SER A 26 -9.50 0.48 1.46
CA SER A 26 -10.75 1.01 0.90
C SER A 26 -10.92 0.70 -0.60
N LEU A 27 -9.82 0.71 -1.37
CA LEU A 27 -9.84 0.37 -2.79
C LEU A 27 -10.07 -1.13 -3.00
N ILE A 28 -9.49 -1.99 -2.15
CA ILE A 28 -9.71 -3.44 -2.20
C ILE A 28 -11.16 -3.78 -1.84
N GLU A 29 -11.71 -3.18 -0.79
CA GLU A 29 -13.10 -3.38 -0.36
C GLU A 29 -14.08 -2.99 -1.47
N LYS A 30 -13.81 -1.90 -2.18
CA LYS A 30 -14.59 -1.47 -3.35
C LYS A 30 -14.31 -2.31 -4.60
N LYS A 31 -13.44 -3.31 -4.53
CA LYS A 31 -12.98 -4.16 -5.65
C LYS A 31 -12.38 -3.34 -6.80
N LEU A 32 -11.86 -2.16 -6.47
CA LEU A 32 -11.16 -1.27 -7.40
C LEU A 32 -9.70 -1.64 -7.55
N ILE A 33 -9.14 -2.52 -6.73
CA ILE A 33 -7.83 -3.13 -6.96
C ILE A 33 -7.84 -4.55 -6.41
N ALA A 34 -6.99 -5.42 -6.95
CA ALA A 34 -6.82 -6.77 -6.42
C ALA A 34 -6.00 -6.77 -5.11
N PRO A 35 -6.30 -7.67 -4.15
CA PRO A 35 -5.60 -7.73 -2.86
C PRO A 35 -4.09 -7.94 -2.99
N ASN A 36 -3.64 -8.64 -4.03
CA ASN A 36 -2.22 -8.87 -4.29
C ASN A 36 -1.44 -7.60 -4.68
N LYS A 37 -2.12 -6.46 -4.92
CA LYS A 37 -1.51 -5.16 -5.19
C LYS A 37 -1.35 -4.29 -3.93
N GLN A 38 -1.87 -4.73 -2.78
CA GLN A 38 -1.93 -3.95 -1.54
C GLN A 38 -0.57 -3.39 -1.11
N GLN A 39 0.43 -4.26 -0.97
CA GLN A 39 1.76 -3.85 -0.50
C GLN A 39 2.43 -2.83 -1.44
N LYS A 40 2.36 -3.07 -2.74
CA LYS A 40 2.98 -2.20 -3.75
C LYS A 40 2.30 -0.83 -3.76
N LEU A 41 0.97 -0.80 -3.68
CA LEU A 41 0.21 0.44 -3.74
C LEU A 41 0.40 1.27 -2.46
N ALA A 42 0.28 0.64 -1.29
CA ALA A 42 0.52 1.32 -0.01
C ALA A 42 1.93 1.93 0.05
N GLN A 43 2.93 1.23 -0.48
CA GLN A 43 4.29 1.76 -0.58
C GLN A 43 4.36 2.99 -1.51
N GLN A 44 3.78 2.92 -2.71
CA GLN A 44 3.79 4.04 -3.66
C GLN A 44 3.04 5.28 -3.13
N ILE A 45 1.89 5.09 -2.47
CA ILE A 45 1.15 6.17 -1.83
C ILE A 45 1.99 6.79 -0.71
N SER A 46 2.64 5.95 0.11
CA SER A 46 3.48 6.42 1.21
C SER A 46 4.72 7.19 0.77
N MET A 47 5.16 7.01 -0.48
CA MET A 47 6.29 7.74 -1.06
C MET A 47 5.84 9.01 -1.81
N GLY A 48 4.53 9.29 -1.89
CA GLY A 48 4.00 10.40 -2.68
C GLY A 48 4.29 10.27 -4.18
N LEU A 49 4.54 9.04 -4.65
CA LEU A 49 4.95 8.76 -6.03
C LEU A 49 3.78 8.63 -6.99
N LEU A 50 2.54 8.59 -6.48
CA LEU A 50 1.34 8.54 -7.30
C LEU A 50 0.91 9.94 -7.67
N ASP A 51 1.13 10.31 -8.92
CA ASP A 51 0.48 11.45 -9.54
C ASP A 51 -0.94 11.09 -10.02
N ALA A 52 -1.69 12.09 -10.48
CA ALA A 52 -3.08 11.90 -10.88
C ALA A 52 -3.23 10.93 -12.08
N GLU A 53 -2.20 10.79 -12.91
CA GLU A 53 -2.16 9.88 -14.05
C GLU A 53 -1.95 8.43 -13.58
N ASP A 54 -1.10 8.20 -12.58
CA ASP A 54 -0.95 6.90 -11.95
C ASP A 54 -2.25 6.40 -11.28
N TRP A 55 -3.04 7.32 -10.71
CA TRP A 55 -4.37 7.00 -10.18
C TRP A 55 -5.37 6.58 -11.27
N ALA A 56 -5.36 7.27 -12.41
CA ALA A 56 -6.19 6.92 -13.56
C ALA A 56 -5.80 5.54 -14.11
N LEU A 57 -4.50 5.26 -14.22
CA LEU A 57 -3.99 3.96 -14.68
C LEU A 57 -4.41 2.81 -13.76
N LEU A 58 -4.41 3.02 -12.45
CA LEU A 58 -4.85 2.01 -11.48
C LEU A 58 -6.35 1.71 -11.58
N ILE A 59 -7.17 2.73 -11.83
CA ILE A 59 -8.61 2.58 -12.05
C ILE A 59 -8.86 1.85 -13.37
N ASP A 60 -8.15 2.21 -14.44
CA ASP A 60 -8.28 1.58 -15.76
C ASP A 60 -7.93 0.09 -15.70
N MET A 61 -6.79 -0.25 -15.08
CA MET A 61 -6.37 -1.65 -14.86
C MET A 61 -7.36 -2.47 -14.01
N ALA A 62 -8.08 -1.80 -13.11
CA ALA A 62 -9.11 -2.45 -12.31
C ALA A 62 -10.40 -2.71 -13.08
N THR A 63 -10.74 -1.81 -14.00
CA THR A 63 -11.91 -1.94 -14.86
C THR A 63 -11.71 -2.92 -16.01
N GLU A 64 -10.48 -3.21 -16.42
CA GLU A 64 -10.16 -4.19 -17.47
C GLU A 64 -10.23 -5.67 -17.03
N GLN A 65 -10.41 -5.98 -15.73
CA GLN A 65 -10.59 -7.37 -15.24
C GLN A 65 -12.02 -7.93 -15.42
N LYS A 66 -12.75 -7.51 -16.47
CA LYS A 66 -14.07 -8.07 -16.82
C LYS A 66 -13.99 -9.18 -17.85
#